data_AF-A0A1S2CI82-F1
#
_entry.id   AF-A0A1S2CI82-F1
#
_cell.length_a   1.000
_cell.length_b   1.000
_cell.length_c   1.000
_cell.angle_alpha   90.00
_cell.angle_beta   90.00
_cell.angle_gamma   90.00
#
_symmetry.space_group_name_H-M   'P 1'
#
loop_
_entity.id
_entity.type
_entity.pdbx_description
1 polymer ?
#
loop_
_entity_poly.entity_id
_entity_poly.type
_entity_poly.pdbx_seq_one_letter_code
_entity_poly.pdbx_strand_id
1 'polypeptide(L)'
;MKRTLLWLVSLPLLVQAQTEDIKCYVTLEGGVQMVLQQPVADTSKANLDRVFKLKGYEVDGVVRPVIEVIECVPLAATFSLAAAKKQDDIQPR
;
A
#
# COMPACT_ATOMS: atom_id res chain seq x y z
N MET A 1 22.25 -7.29 55.72
CA MET A 1 22.61 -8.03 54.49
C MET A 1 21.72 -7.55 53.36
N LYS A 2 22.31 -6.88 52.35
CA LYS A 2 21.60 -6.26 51.21
C LYS A 2 21.12 -7.34 50.23
N ARG A 3 19.82 -7.41 49.95
CA ARG A 3 19.26 -8.21 48.86
C ARG A 3 18.92 -7.28 47.70
N THR A 4 19.84 -7.17 46.76
CA THR A 4 19.65 -6.50 45.47
C THR A 4 18.81 -7.44 44.60
N LEU A 5 17.51 -7.17 44.45
CA LEU A 5 16.70 -7.88 43.46
C LEU A 5 16.99 -7.26 42.08
N LEU A 6 17.56 -8.09 41.19
CA LEU A 6 17.77 -7.79 39.78
C LEU A 6 16.45 -7.37 39.12
N TRP A 7 16.48 -6.21 38.49
CA TRP A 7 15.43 -5.70 37.63
C TRP A 7 15.51 -6.46 36.30
N LEU A 8 14.59 -7.42 36.08
CA LEU A 8 14.39 -8.05 34.78
C LEU A 8 13.76 -7.00 33.84
N VAL A 9 14.61 -6.29 33.09
CA VAL A 9 14.18 -5.44 31.99
C VAL A 9 13.57 -6.35 30.93
N SER A 10 12.25 -6.46 30.94
CA SER A 10 11.47 -7.12 29.91
C SER A 10 11.60 -6.26 28.66
N LEU A 11 12.48 -6.67 27.74
CA LEU A 11 12.61 -6.02 26.45
C LEU A 11 11.28 -6.24 25.70
N PRO A 12 10.50 -5.20 25.38
CA PRO A 12 9.29 -5.40 24.59
C PRO A 12 9.74 -5.93 23.23
N LEU A 13 9.31 -7.15 22.89
CA LEU A 13 9.46 -7.70 21.55
C LEU A 13 8.74 -6.74 20.60
N LEU A 14 9.53 -5.91 19.90
CA LEU A 14 9.05 -5.14 18.78
C LEU A 14 8.61 -6.15 17.72
N VAL A 15 7.32 -6.47 17.71
CA VAL A 15 6.68 -7.19 16.60
C VAL A 15 6.88 -6.30 15.38
N GLN A 16 7.83 -6.66 14.52
CA GLN A 16 7.96 -6.02 13.22
C GLN A 16 6.71 -6.39 12.44
N ALA A 17 5.76 -5.45 12.34
CA ALA A 17 4.67 -5.57 11.39
C ALA A 17 5.30 -5.70 10.00
N GLN A 18 5.17 -6.86 9.38
CA GLN A 18 5.71 -7.08 8.04
C GLN A 18 4.86 -6.29 7.06
N THR A 19 5.45 -5.24 6.48
CA THR A 19 4.83 -4.48 5.40
C THR A 19 5.12 -5.16 4.09
N GLU A 20 4.09 -5.38 3.28
CA GLU A 20 4.19 -5.87 1.92
C GLU A 20 4.00 -4.71 0.93
N ASP A 21 4.81 -4.68 -0.12
CA ASP A 21 4.61 -3.72 -1.22
C ASP A 21 3.48 -4.21 -2.13
N ILE A 22 2.38 -3.47 -2.13
CA ILE A 22 1.20 -3.75 -2.96
C ILE A 22 1.11 -2.69 -4.06
N LYS A 23 0.74 -3.13 -5.26
CA LYS A 23 0.34 -2.24 -6.35
C LYS A 23 -1.14 -2.44 -6.67
N CYS A 24 -1.86 -1.35 -6.90
CA CYS A 24 -3.27 -1.35 -7.24
C CYS A 24 -3.52 -0.57 -8.53
N TYR A 25 -4.33 -1.15 -9.41
CA TYR A 25 -4.95 -0.45 -10.53
C TYR A 25 -6.18 0.31 -10.02
N VAL A 26 -6.21 1.61 -10.25
CA VAL A 26 -7.21 2.52 -9.68
C VAL A 26 -7.82 3.43 -10.73
N THR A 27 -8.97 4.01 -10.40
CA THR A 27 -9.50 5.19 -11.09
C THR A 27 -9.33 6.42 -10.18
N LEU A 28 -8.72 7.46 -10.71
CA LEU A 28 -8.64 8.78 -10.11
C LEU A 28 -9.82 9.66 -10.52
N GLU A 29 -10.05 10.73 -9.77
CA GLU A 29 -10.98 11.79 -10.17
C GLU A 29 -10.63 12.36 -11.55
N GLY A 30 -11.64 12.48 -12.41
CA GLY A 30 -11.47 12.82 -13.83
C GLY A 30 -11.32 11.60 -14.74
N GLY A 31 -11.43 10.37 -14.20
CA GLY A 31 -11.49 9.13 -14.98
C GLY A 31 -10.14 8.58 -15.42
N VAL A 32 -9.03 9.17 -14.94
CA VAL A 32 -7.68 8.69 -15.22
C VAL A 32 -7.48 7.36 -14.50
N GLN A 33 -7.01 6.35 -15.23
CA GLN A 33 -6.67 5.05 -14.65
C GLN A 33 -5.16 4.89 -14.57
N MET A 34 -4.66 4.39 -13.44
CA MET A 34 -3.22 4.24 -13.23
C MET A 34 -2.90 3.12 -12.24
N VAL A 35 -1.62 2.71 -12.22
CA VAL A 35 -1.10 1.79 -11.21
C VAL A 35 -0.42 2.60 -10.11
N LEU A 36 -0.84 2.37 -8.87
CA LEU A 36 -0.25 3.02 -7.69
C LEU A 36 0.38 1.96 -6.81
N GLN A 37 1.52 2.27 -6.19
CA GLN A 37 2.23 1.37 -5.29
C GLN A 37 2.34 1.98 -3.89
N GLN A 38 2.04 1.19 -2.85
CA GLN A 38 2.24 1.58 -1.46
C GLN A 38 2.67 0.37 -0.61
N PRO A 39 3.54 0.55 0.39
CA PRO A 39 3.75 -0.45 1.43
C PRO A 39 2.52 -0.51 2.34
N VAL A 40 2.02 -1.71 2.62
CA VAL A 40 0.87 -1.93 3.51
C VAL A 40 1.15 -3.05 4.52
N ALA A 41 0.68 -2.89 5.75
CA ALA A 41 0.79 -3.92 6.79
C ALA A 41 -0.40 -4.90 6.80
N ASP A 42 -1.46 -4.58 6.06
CA ASP A 42 -2.69 -5.38 5.95
C ASP A 42 -3.19 -5.33 4.49
N THR A 43 -3.31 -6.51 3.87
CA THR A 43 -3.75 -6.68 2.47
C THR A 43 -5.25 -6.95 2.37
N SER A 44 -6.01 -6.82 3.46
CA SER A 44 -7.46 -6.87 3.43
C SER A 44 -8.01 -5.82 2.46
N LYS A 45 -9.03 -6.19 1.70
CA LYS A 45 -9.67 -5.27 0.72
C LYS A 45 -10.08 -3.94 1.36
N ALA A 46 -10.64 -3.98 2.57
CA ALA A 46 -11.06 -2.78 3.29
C ALA A 46 -9.87 -1.86 3.62
N ASN A 47 -8.72 -2.42 4.01
CA ASN A 47 -7.53 -1.62 4.28
C ASN A 47 -6.90 -1.08 2.99
N LEU A 48 -6.85 -1.87 1.92
CA LEU A 48 -6.34 -1.42 0.62
C LEU A 48 -7.18 -0.25 0.09
N ASP A 49 -8.51 -0.39 0.07
CA ASP A 49 -9.43 0.68 -0.31
C ASP A 49 -9.17 1.95 0.52
N ARG A 50 -9.04 1.80 1.85
CA ARG A 50 -8.79 2.93 2.75
C ARG A 50 -7.43 3.59 2.47
N VAL A 51 -6.35 2.82 2.38
CA VAL A 51 -4.99 3.35 2.22
C VAL A 51 -4.83 4.05 0.88
N PHE A 52 -5.31 3.43 -0.21
CA PHE A 52 -5.19 4.01 -1.54
C PHE A 52 -6.11 5.21 -1.75
N LYS A 53 -7.27 5.26 -1.09
CA LYS A 53 -8.17 6.44 -1.17
C LYS A 53 -7.81 7.58 -0.22
N LEU A 54 -6.98 7.34 0.79
CA LEU A 54 -6.62 8.37 1.78
C LEU A 54 -5.77 9.49 1.18
N LYS A 55 -4.97 9.20 0.15
CA LYS A 55 -4.05 10.14 -0.49
C LYS A 55 -4.55 10.51 -1.88
N GLY A 56 -4.33 11.76 -2.26
CA GLY A 56 -4.36 12.17 -3.66
C GLY A 56 -3.02 11.88 -4.33
N TYR A 57 -3.06 11.65 -5.64
CA TYR A 57 -1.88 11.34 -6.46
C TYR A 57 -1.71 12.41 -7.53
N GLU A 58 -0.48 12.87 -7.69
CA GLU A 58 -0.16 13.92 -8.66
C GLU A 58 -0.14 13.35 -10.08
N VAL A 59 -0.96 13.93 -10.95
CA VAL A 59 -1.00 13.66 -12.38
C VAL A 59 -0.98 15.00 -13.10
N ASP A 60 0.02 15.23 -13.94
CA ASP A 60 0.23 16.47 -14.70
C ASP A 60 0.22 17.73 -13.80
N GLY A 61 0.86 17.66 -12.63
CA GLY A 61 0.92 18.77 -11.68
C GLY A 61 -0.35 18.99 -10.86
N VAL A 62 -1.36 18.11 -10.99
CA VAL A 62 -2.63 18.19 -10.25
C VAL A 62 -2.78 16.97 -9.36
N VAL A 63 -2.99 17.20 -8.06
CA VAL A 63 -3.28 16.13 -7.10
C VAL A 63 -4.75 15.70 -7.25
N ARG A 64 -4.97 14.44 -7.62
CA ARG A 64 -6.29 13.84 -7.83
C ARG A 64 -6.55 12.71 -6.84
N PRO A 65 -7.71 12.67 -6.16
CA PRO A 65 -8.03 11.56 -5.25
C PRO A 65 -8.36 10.28 -6.04
N VAL A 66 -8.12 9.13 -5.40
CA VAL A 66 -8.63 7.83 -5.90
C VAL A 66 -10.12 7.72 -5.60
N ILE A 67 -10.92 7.49 -6.63
CA ILE A 67 -12.36 7.27 -6.50
C ILE A 67 -12.69 5.77 -6.42
N GLU A 68 -11.88 4.93 -7.07
CA GLU A 68 -12.09 3.48 -7.16
C GLU A 68 -10.77 2.72 -7.14
N VAL A 69 -10.72 1.64 -6.37
CA VAL A 69 -9.64 0.64 -6.41
C VAL A 69 -10.20 -0.59 -7.13
N ILE A 70 -9.62 -0.92 -8.27
CA ILE A 70 -10.17 -1.92 -9.19
C ILE A 70 -9.57 -3.30 -8.90
N GLU A 71 -8.24 -3.38 -8.89
CA GLU A 71 -7.50 -4.62 -8.65
C GLU A 71 -6.20 -4.33 -7.91
N CYS A 72 -5.87 -5.12 -6.89
CA CYS A 72 -4.61 -5.01 -6.16
C CYS A 72 -3.88 -6.34 -6.16
N VAL A 73 -2.56 -6.30 -6.35
CA VAL A 73 -1.68 -7.47 -6.34
C VAL A 73 -0.36 -7.12 -5.63
N PRO A 74 0.38 -8.11 -5.08
CA PRO A 74 1.76 -7.91 -4.66
C PRO A 74 2.60 -7.29 -5.77
N LEU A 75 3.59 -6.45 -5.45
CA LEU A 75 4.40 -5.72 -6.43
C LEU A 75 5.00 -6.63 -7.52
N ALA A 76 5.48 -7.82 -7.11
CA ALA A 76 6.09 -8.82 -7.97
C ALA A 76 5.07 -9.64 -8.79
N ALA A 77 3.78 -9.58 -8.46
CA ALA A 77 2.74 -10.31 -9.16
C ALA A 77 2.25 -9.56 -10.41
N THR A 78 1.65 -10.32 -11.33
CA THR A 78 0.98 -9.77 -12.51
C THR A 78 -0.50 -9.55 -12.20
N PHE A 79 -1.03 -8.41 -12.64
CA PHE A 79 -2.49 -8.17 -12.62
C PHE A 79 -3.24 -9.25 -13.41
N SER A 80 -4.51 -9.47 -13.13
CA SER A 80 -5.39 -10.30 -13.95
C SER A 80 -6.01 -9.49 -15.08
N LEU A 81 -6.38 -8.23 -14.82
CA LEU A 81 -6.99 -7.33 -15.81
C LEU A 81 -6.00 -6.93 -16.90
N ALA A 82 -6.42 -7.08 -18.16
CA ALA A 82 -5.58 -6.70 -19.31
C ALA A 82 -5.25 -5.20 -19.34
N ALA A 83 -6.18 -4.34 -18.95
CA ALA A 83 -5.95 -2.90 -18.85
C ALA A 83 -4.92 -2.56 -17.77
N ALA A 84 -5.01 -3.21 -16.60
CA ALA A 84 -4.05 -3.03 -15.51
C ALA A 84 -2.64 -3.51 -15.91
N LYS A 85 -2.52 -4.67 -16.57
CA LYS A 85 -1.24 -5.16 -17.13
C LYS A 85 -0.63 -4.14 -18.09
N LYS A 86 -1.41 -3.70 -19.08
CA LYS A 86 -0.93 -2.71 -20.06
C LYS A 86 -0.47 -1.42 -19.39
N GLN A 87 -1.21 -0.94 -18.38
CA GLN A 87 -0.82 0.25 -17.64
C GLN A 87 0.46 0.03 -16.83
N ASP A 88 0.61 -1.10 -16.15
CA ASP A 88 1.83 -1.47 -15.40
C ASP A 88 3.07 -1.55 -16.29
N ASP A 89 2.90 -1.97 -17.55
CA ASP A 89 3.98 -2.09 -18.53
C ASP A 89 4.44 -0.73 -19.12
N ILE A 90 3.51 0.21 -19.31
CA ILE A 90 3.82 1.52 -19.94
C ILE A 90 4.11 2.63 -18.94
N GLN A 91 3.65 2.50 -17.70
CA GLN A 91 3.81 3.54 -16.70
C GLN A 91 5.27 3.56 -16.19
N PRO A 92 5.93 4.73 -16.19
CA PRO A 92 7.27 4.86 -15.61
C PRO A 92 7.29 4.47 -14.13
N ARG A 93 8.38 3.82 -13.70
CA ARG A 93 8.62 3.41 -12.30
C ARG A 93 9.36 4.47 -11.52
#